data_AF-A5LIM8-F1
#
_entry.id   AF-A5LIM8-F1
#
_cell.length_a   1.000
_cell.length_b   1.000
_cell.length_c   1.000
_cell.angle_alpha   90.00
_cell.angle_beta   90.00
_cell.angle_gamma   90.00
#
_symmetry.space_group_name_H-M   'P 1'
#
loop_
_entity.id
_entity.type
_entity.pdbx_description
1 polymer ?
#
loop_
_entity_poly.entity_id
_entity_poly.type
_entity_poly.pdbx_seq_one_letter_code
_entity_poly.pdbx_strand_id
1 'polypeptide(L)'
;QCQACMPAGRRFFLLLASFFHLVVHALFKSLLFLCAGVLIQGAGHSQDIRLMGGSLGRHLICKAGLFYSRVRIIGLPLLGGYDSKELVIGVILLSGVQNREFSFLLGRFIVIIGGGYAFRLICVLLIRKKVALFGHNNSRVSLNCIGVLLLTSVILGKWGYFYRSLGVTSLLGFLDSSWIVLFLSGLLVDFWFGWANTSV
;
A
#
# COMPACT_ATOMS: atom_id res chain seq x y z
N GLN A 1 19.26 -26.21 -8.74
CA GLN A 1 20.04 -26.07 -9.99
C GLN A 1 19.43 -25.09 -11.02
N CYS A 2 18.46 -24.22 -10.69
CA CYS A 2 17.74 -23.40 -11.70
C CYS A 2 18.02 -21.88 -11.69
N GLN A 3 19.03 -21.39 -10.95
CA GLN A 3 19.44 -19.98 -11.08
C GLN A 3 20.27 -19.71 -12.35
N ALA A 4 20.90 -20.75 -12.93
CA ALA A 4 21.78 -20.64 -14.09
C ALA A 4 21.04 -20.63 -15.46
N CYS A 5 19.83 -21.19 -15.55
CA CYS A 5 19.10 -21.34 -16.83
C CYS A 5 18.05 -20.26 -17.15
N MET A 6 17.93 -19.17 -16.36
CA MET A 6 17.07 -18.06 -16.80
C MET A 6 17.78 -17.25 -17.89
N PRO A 7 17.14 -17.01 -19.06
CA PRO A 7 17.74 -16.20 -20.12
C PRO A 7 18.09 -14.82 -19.58
N ALA A 8 19.22 -14.25 -20.02
CA ALA A 8 19.78 -13.02 -19.46
C ALA A 8 18.76 -11.86 -19.38
N GLY A 9 17.88 -11.75 -20.38
CA GLY A 9 16.79 -10.76 -20.40
C GLY A 9 15.77 -10.94 -19.27
N ARG A 10 15.48 -12.18 -18.84
CA ARG A 10 14.56 -12.45 -17.73
C ARG A 10 15.17 -12.05 -16.39
N ARG A 11 16.47 -12.29 -16.17
CA ARG A 11 17.16 -11.86 -14.94
C ARG A 11 17.23 -10.35 -14.81
N PHE A 12 17.50 -9.65 -15.92
CA PHE A 12 17.48 -8.19 -15.97
C PHE A 12 16.10 -7.62 -15.61
N PHE A 13 15.03 -8.22 -16.16
CA PHE A 13 13.66 -7.85 -15.83
C PHE A 13 13.33 -8.01 -14.32
N LEU A 14 13.77 -9.11 -13.69
CA LEU A 14 13.56 -9.32 -12.25
C LEU A 14 14.23 -8.24 -11.41
N LEU A 15 15.47 -7.87 -11.76
CA LEU A 15 16.22 -6.86 -11.03
C LEU A 15 15.57 -5.48 -11.15
N LEU A 16 15.06 -5.14 -12.35
CA LEU A 16 14.26 -3.93 -12.57
C LEU A 16 12.97 -3.94 -11.73
N ALA A 17 12.25 -5.06 -11.68
CA ALA A 17 11.00 -5.16 -10.92
C ALA A 17 11.23 -5.01 -9.41
N SER A 18 12.27 -5.64 -8.86
CA SER A 18 12.65 -5.49 -7.45
C SER A 18 13.11 -4.07 -7.12
N PHE A 19 13.91 -3.45 -8.00
CA PHE A 19 14.33 -2.06 -7.82
C PHE A 19 13.13 -1.10 -7.88
N PHE A 20 12.23 -1.29 -8.86
CA PHE A 20 10.99 -0.53 -8.96
C PHE A 20 10.13 -0.67 -7.70
N HIS A 21 9.96 -1.89 -7.19
CA HIS A 21 9.24 -2.12 -5.93
C HIS A 21 9.88 -1.35 -4.76
N LEU A 22 11.22 -1.35 -4.65
CA LEU A 22 11.93 -0.64 -3.60
C LEU A 22 11.69 0.89 -3.67
N VAL A 23 11.80 1.48 -4.86
CA VAL A 23 11.60 2.92 -5.09
C VAL A 23 10.18 3.33 -4.73
N VAL A 24 9.20 2.58 -5.24
CA VAL A 24 7.78 2.82 -5.01
C VAL A 24 7.43 2.65 -3.52
N HIS A 25 7.98 1.63 -2.86
CA HIS A 25 7.83 1.42 -1.43
C HIS A 25 8.42 2.57 -0.59
N ALA A 26 9.60 3.08 -0.95
CA ALA A 26 10.23 4.21 -0.26
C ALA A 26 9.40 5.50 -0.38
N LEU A 27 8.83 5.76 -1.56
CA LEU A 27 7.97 6.92 -1.79
C LEU A 27 6.67 6.86 -1.00
N PHE A 28 6.00 5.71 -0.96
CA PHE A 28 4.76 5.61 -0.17
C PHE A 28 5.01 5.61 1.33
N LYS A 29 6.12 5.02 1.81
CA LYS A 29 6.50 5.12 3.21
C LYS A 29 6.82 6.56 3.61
N SER A 30 7.58 7.31 2.81
CA SER A 30 7.88 8.71 3.10
C SER A 30 6.62 9.59 3.11
N LEU A 31 5.72 9.41 2.14
CA LEU A 31 4.42 10.11 2.12
C LEU A 31 3.58 9.79 3.36
N LEU A 32 3.52 8.52 3.77
CA LEU A 32 2.80 8.06 4.95
C LEU A 32 3.38 8.67 6.24
N PHE A 33 4.70 8.66 6.41
CA PHE A 33 5.36 9.23 7.59
C PHE A 33 5.20 10.75 7.67
N LEU A 34 5.24 11.45 6.54
CA LEU A 34 5.03 12.89 6.51
C LEU A 34 3.59 13.26 6.87
N CYS A 35 2.59 12.55 6.32
CA CYS A 35 1.19 12.71 6.71
C CYS A 35 0.96 12.38 8.19
N ALA A 36 1.58 11.31 8.71
CA ALA A 36 1.47 10.93 10.11
C ALA A 36 2.12 11.98 11.04
N GLY A 37 3.26 12.56 10.66
CA GLY A 37 3.91 13.64 11.41
C GLY A 37 3.03 14.87 11.54
N VAL A 38 2.35 15.26 10.44
CA VAL A 38 1.36 16.36 10.44
C VAL A 38 0.17 16.05 11.36
N LEU A 39 -0.29 14.80 11.41
CA LEU A 39 -1.34 14.38 12.35
C LEU A 39 -0.86 14.43 13.81
N ILE A 40 0.33 13.92 14.12
CA ILE A 40 0.87 13.91 15.48
C ILE A 40 1.07 15.33 16.01
N GLN A 41 1.61 16.23 15.18
CA GLN A 41 1.79 17.63 15.55
C GLN A 41 0.45 18.32 15.79
N GLY A 42 -0.54 18.09 14.92
CA GLY A 42 -1.88 18.64 15.12
C GLY A 42 -2.60 18.05 16.34
N ALA A 43 -2.28 16.83 16.75
CA ALA A 43 -2.83 16.16 17.94
C ALA A 43 -2.08 16.50 19.25
N GLY A 44 -1.21 17.52 19.25
CA GLY A 44 -0.46 17.93 20.42
C GLY A 44 0.59 16.90 20.87
N HIS A 45 1.25 16.23 19.92
CA HIS A 45 2.23 15.15 20.14
C HIS A 45 1.67 13.85 20.73
N SER A 46 0.34 13.72 20.85
CA SER A 46 -0.26 12.42 21.16
C SER A 46 -0.08 11.48 19.96
N GLN A 47 0.34 10.24 20.21
CA GLN A 47 0.51 9.19 19.18
C GLN A 47 -0.61 8.14 19.18
N ASP A 48 -1.56 8.26 20.11
CA ASP A 48 -2.69 7.34 20.19
C ASP A 48 -3.69 7.62 19.06
N ILE A 49 -3.79 6.67 18.13
CA ILE A 49 -4.68 6.71 16.96
C ILE A 49 -6.15 6.88 17.40
N ARG A 50 -6.52 6.41 18.61
CA ARG A 50 -7.87 6.55 19.15
C ARG A 50 -8.27 8.00 19.39
N LEU A 51 -7.29 8.84 19.73
CA LEU A 51 -7.47 10.27 20.03
C LEU A 51 -7.38 11.14 18.77
N MET A 52 -6.93 10.59 17.64
CA MET A 52 -6.77 11.29 16.36
C MET A 52 -8.00 11.23 15.43
N GLY A 53 -9.09 10.59 15.87
CA GLY A 53 -10.30 10.36 15.08
C GLY A 53 -10.90 11.63 14.47
N GLY A 54 -11.30 11.57 13.20
CA GLY A 54 -11.97 12.66 12.49
C GLY A 54 -11.09 13.89 12.17
N SER A 55 -9.80 13.83 12.49
CA SER A 55 -8.86 14.94 12.28
C SER A 55 -8.56 15.25 10.81
N LEU A 56 -8.65 14.24 9.94
CA LEU A 56 -8.35 14.35 8.51
C LEU A 56 -9.21 15.38 7.76
N GLY A 57 -10.32 15.84 8.34
CA GLY A 57 -11.21 16.83 7.72
C GLY A 57 -10.63 18.23 7.54
N ARG A 58 -9.49 18.58 8.18
CA ARG A 58 -8.95 19.96 8.12
C ARG A 58 -7.96 20.22 7.00
N HIS A 59 -7.27 19.18 6.50
CA HIS A 59 -6.27 19.31 5.43
C HIS A 59 -6.51 18.27 4.35
N LEU A 60 -7.15 18.70 3.25
CA LEU A 60 -7.54 17.82 2.14
C LEU A 60 -6.32 17.12 1.51
N ILE A 61 -5.18 17.81 1.40
CA ILE A 61 -3.93 17.27 0.84
C ILE A 61 -3.37 16.16 1.72
N CYS A 62 -3.30 16.36 3.04
CA CYS A 62 -2.84 15.33 3.98
C CYS A 62 -3.80 14.14 4.01
N LYS A 63 -5.10 14.39 3.92
CA LYS A 63 -6.12 13.34 3.82
C LYS A 63 -5.97 12.51 2.56
N ALA A 64 -5.82 13.17 1.40
CA ALA A 64 -5.56 12.51 0.14
C ALA A 64 -4.24 11.73 0.16
N GLY A 65 -3.18 12.30 0.73
CA GLY A 65 -1.86 11.67 0.89
C GLY A 65 -1.89 10.40 1.73
N LEU A 66 -2.54 10.47 2.89
CA LEU A 66 -2.69 9.34 3.80
C LEU A 66 -3.58 8.26 3.20
N PHE A 67 -4.71 8.63 2.60
CA PHE A 67 -5.59 7.68 1.93
C PHE A 67 -4.89 6.99 0.76
N TYR A 68 -4.26 7.78 -0.12
CA TYR A 68 -3.55 7.29 -1.30
C TYR A 68 -2.41 6.33 -0.91
N SER A 69 -1.53 6.73 0.01
CA SER A 69 -0.43 5.87 0.47
C SER A 69 -0.90 4.55 1.07
N ARG A 70 -2.00 4.57 1.85
CA ARG A 70 -2.55 3.36 2.48
C ARG A 70 -3.23 2.43 1.49
N VAL A 71 -4.06 2.96 0.59
CA VAL A 71 -4.70 2.16 -0.48
C VAL A 71 -3.67 1.53 -1.42
N ARG A 72 -2.55 2.21 -1.63
CA ARG A 72 -1.46 1.71 -2.47
C ARG A 72 -0.67 0.58 -1.81
N ILE A 73 -0.48 0.62 -0.48
CA ILE A 73 0.09 -0.49 0.31
C ILE A 73 -0.80 -1.72 0.26
N ILE A 74 -2.12 -1.50 0.30
CA ILE A 74 -3.15 -2.54 0.20
C ILE A 74 -3.07 -3.28 -1.14
N GLY A 75 -2.63 -2.61 -2.21
CA GLY A 75 -2.40 -3.24 -3.51
C GLY A 75 -3.69 -3.46 -4.30
N LEU A 76 -4.57 -2.45 -4.37
CA LEU A 76 -5.75 -2.53 -5.23
C LEU A 76 -5.36 -2.55 -6.72
N PRO A 77 -6.02 -3.37 -7.56
CA PRO A 77 -5.62 -3.63 -8.95
C PRO A 77 -5.61 -2.41 -9.87
N LEU A 78 -6.30 -1.32 -9.51
CA LEU A 78 -6.36 -0.08 -10.30
C LEU A 78 -5.35 0.97 -9.89
N LEU A 79 -4.72 0.82 -8.73
CA LEU A 79 -3.76 1.75 -8.16
C LEU A 79 -2.47 0.98 -8.02
N GLY A 80 -1.62 0.94 -9.06
CA GLY A 80 -0.43 0.09 -9.29
C GLY A 80 0.62 -0.21 -8.19
N GLY A 81 0.27 -0.19 -6.90
CA GLY A 81 0.95 -0.91 -5.83
C GLY A 81 0.69 -2.40 -5.94
N TYR A 82 -0.47 -2.79 -6.51
CA TYR A 82 -0.76 -4.16 -6.96
C TYR A 82 0.31 -4.64 -7.93
N ASP A 83 0.63 -3.83 -8.94
CA ASP A 83 1.57 -4.21 -10.00
C ASP A 83 2.95 -4.59 -9.47
N SER A 84 3.48 -3.89 -8.46
CA SER A 84 4.81 -4.21 -7.91
C SER A 84 4.85 -5.49 -7.08
N LYS A 85 3.79 -5.77 -6.29
CA LYS A 85 3.76 -6.93 -5.38
C LYS A 85 3.42 -8.22 -6.13
N GLU A 86 2.49 -8.14 -7.08
CA GLU A 86 2.13 -9.29 -7.94
C GLU A 86 3.28 -9.70 -8.87
N LEU A 87 4.08 -8.74 -9.35
CA LEU A 87 5.28 -9.08 -10.13
C LEU A 87 6.26 -9.91 -9.29
N VAL A 88 6.48 -9.55 -8.02
CA VAL A 88 7.39 -10.31 -7.13
C VAL A 88 6.80 -11.69 -6.82
N ILE A 89 5.50 -11.77 -6.50
CA ILE A 89 4.83 -13.04 -6.18
C ILE A 89 4.75 -13.97 -7.41
N GLY A 90 4.45 -13.44 -8.59
CA GLY A 90 4.43 -14.19 -9.85
C GLY A 90 5.80 -14.75 -10.24
N VAL A 91 6.88 -14.05 -9.90
CA VAL A 91 8.24 -14.53 -10.13
C VAL A 91 8.59 -15.73 -9.26
N ILE A 92 8.08 -15.79 -8.02
CA ILE A 92 8.27 -16.95 -7.14
C ILE A 92 7.68 -18.20 -7.79
N LEU A 93 6.50 -18.10 -8.42
CA LEU A 93 5.87 -19.21 -9.13
C LEU A 93 6.68 -19.68 -10.35
N LEU A 94 7.29 -18.72 -11.07
CA LEU A 94 8.12 -18.99 -12.25
C LEU A 94 9.55 -19.44 -11.89
N SER A 95 9.94 -19.33 -10.63
CA SER A 95 11.26 -19.72 -10.15
C SER A 95 11.35 -21.23 -9.92
N GLY A 96 12.51 -21.82 -10.23
CA GLY A 96 12.77 -23.25 -10.00
C GLY A 96 13.09 -23.58 -8.53
N VAL A 97 12.46 -22.88 -7.59
CA VAL A 97 12.63 -23.09 -6.14
C VAL A 97 11.78 -24.28 -5.71
N GLN A 98 12.34 -25.10 -4.81
CA GLN A 98 11.63 -26.22 -4.22
C GLN A 98 10.48 -25.68 -3.33
N ASN A 99 9.27 -26.24 -3.43
CA ASN A 99 8.05 -25.73 -2.76
C ASN A 99 7.55 -24.34 -3.22
N ARG A 100 7.56 -24.08 -4.54
CA ARG A 100 7.05 -22.83 -5.14
C ARG A 100 5.60 -22.49 -4.76
N GLU A 101 4.70 -23.48 -4.73
CA GLU A 101 3.27 -23.27 -4.45
C GLU A 101 3.05 -22.79 -3.02
N PHE A 102 3.83 -23.32 -2.07
CA PHE A 102 3.79 -22.90 -0.67
C PHE A 102 4.30 -21.47 -0.49
N SER A 103 5.43 -21.14 -1.12
CA SER A 103 6.02 -19.79 -1.07
C SER A 103 5.08 -18.75 -1.70
N PHE A 104 4.41 -19.12 -2.79
CA PHE A 104 3.40 -18.31 -3.44
C PHE A 104 2.21 -18.04 -2.52
N LEU A 105 1.64 -19.09 -1.89
CA LEU A 105 0.53 -18.96 -0.93
C LEU A 105 0.88 -18.08 0.27
N LEU A 106 2.06 -18.30 0.87
CA LEU A 106 2.55 -17.51 1.99
C LEU A 106 2.70 -16.03 1.63
N GLY A 107 3.23 -15.73 0.43
CA GLY A 107 3.33 -14.37 -0.08
C GLY A 107 1.97 -13.66 -0.14
N ARG A 108 0.92 -14.33 -0.62
CA ARG A 108 -0.45 -13.76 -0.63
C ARG A 108 -0.95 -13.49 0.79
N PHE A 109 -0.72 -14.44 1.68
CA PHE A 109 -1.20 -14.36 3.06
C PHE A 109 -0.62 -13.14 3.78
N ILE A 110 0.69 -12.89 3.59
CA ILE A 110 1.36 -11.69 4.13
C ILE A 110 0.75 -10.40 3.55
N VAL A 111 0.43 -10.38 2.25
CA VAL A 111 -0.21 -9.22 1.62
C VAL A 111 -1.61 -8.96 2.18
N ILE A 112 -2.40 -10.00 2.47
CA ILE A 112 -3.74 -9.87 3.06
C ILE A 112 -3.66 -9.26 4.46
N ILE A 113 -2.82 -9.82 5.35
CA ILE A 113 -2.58 -9.25 6.70
C ILE A 113 -2.09 -7.80 6.57
N GLY A 114 -1.23 -7.56 5.58
CA GLY A 114 -0.70 -6.24 5.27
C GLY A 114 -1.78 -5.23 4.85
N GLY A 115 -2.75 -5.68 4.07
CA GLY A 115 -3.90 -4.88 3.67
C GLY A 115 -4.80 -4.54 4.86
N GLY A 116 -5.01 -5.52 5.73
CA GLY A 116 -5.84 -5.41 6.94
C GLY A 116 -5.44 -4.27 7.88
N TYR A 117 -4.15 -4.24 8.27
CA TYR A 117 -3.66 -3.17 9.15
C TYR A 117 -3.81 -1.78 8.51
N ALA A 118 -3.61 -1.69 7.19
CA ALA A 118 -3.68 -0.43 6.47
C ALA A 118 -5.12 0.07 6.37
N PHE A 119 -6.06 -0.84 6.16
CA PHE A 119 -7.49 -0.55 6.16
C PHE A 119 -7.99 -0.10 7.54
N ARG A 120 -7.60 -0.79 8.61
CA ARG A 120 -7.95 -0.40 9.99
C ARG A 120 -7.58 1.06 10.28
N LEU A 121 -6.39 1.49 9.86
CA LEU A 121 -5.97 2.88 10.07
C LEU A 121 -6.86 3.86 9.29
N ILE A 122 -7.19 3.56 8.03
CA ILE A 122 -8.07 4.41 7.22
C ILE A 122 -9.43 4.55 7.91
N CYS A 123 -10.02 3.45 8.38
CA CYS A 123 -11.31 3.45 9.06
C CYS A 123 -11.29 4.31 10.32
N VAL A 124 -10.30 4.13 11.20
CA VAL A 124 -10.21 4.89 12.46
C VAL A 124 -10.08 6.38 12.21
N LEU A 125 -9.29 6.79 11.22
CA LEU A 125 -9.06 8.21 10.94
C LEU A 125 -10.23 8.88 10.18
N LEU A 126 -10.98 8.13 9.36
CA LEU A 126 -12.10 8.67 8.56
C LEU A 126 -13.47 8.60 9.27
N ILE A 127 -13.77 7.49 9.96
CA ILE A 127 -15.12 7.18 10.45
C ILE A 127 -15.36 7.79 11.85
N ARG A 128 -14.31 7.91 12.67
CA ARG A 128 -14.47 8.42 14.04
C ARG A 128 -14.85 9.89 14.07
N LYS A 129 -15.71 10.24 15.04
CA LYS A 129 -16.06 11.63 15.36
C LYS A 129 -14.81 12.43 15.71
N LYS A 130 -14.85 13.70 15.33
CA LYS A 130 -13.76 14.66 15.52
C LYS A 130 -13.51 14.88 17.01
N VAL A 131 -12.31 14.55 17.47
CA VAL A 131 -11.86 14.92 18.82
C VAL A 131 -11.47 16.41 18.80
N ALA A 132 -11.90 17.18 19.81
CA ALA A 132 -11.74 18.63 19.87
C ALA A 132 -10.28 19.12 19.93
N LEU A 133 -9.34 18.23 20.29
CA LEU A 133 -7.94 18.51 20.64
C LEU A 133 -6.99 18.75 19.45
N PHE A 134 -7.50 19.10 18.26
CA PHE A 134 -6.61 19.41 17.13
C PHE A 134 -6.25 20.89 17.08
N GLY A 135 -4.96 21.21 17.19
CA GLY A 135 -4.42 22.55 17.01
C GLY A 135 -4.23 22.90 15.52
N HIS A 136 -4.37 24.19 15.17
CA HIS A 136 -4.15 24.70 13.82
C HIS A 136 -2.70 25.18 13.67
N ASN A 137 -1.72 24.29 13.57
CA ASN A 137 -0.32 24.67 13.40
C ASN A 137 0.40 23.78 12.38
N ASN A 138 -0.07 23.81 11.13
CA ASN A 138 0.65 23.16 10.03
C ASN A 138 1.43 24.18 9.21
N SER A 139 2.73 23.95 9.08
CA SER A 139 3.57 24.73 8.19
C SER A 139 3.14 24.53 6.73
N ARG A 140 3.12 25.61 5.93
CA ARG A 140 2.89 25.52 4.48
C ARG A 140 3.91 24.60 3.80
N VAL A 141 5.12 24.51 4.36
CA VAL A 141 6.20 23.65 3.89
C VAL A 141 5.81 22.18 3.93
N SER A 142 5.28 21.67 5.06
CA SER A 142 4.91 20.25 5.17
C SER A 142 3.79 19.88 4.21
N LEU A 143 2.80 20.75 4.01
CA LEU A 143 1.72 20.53 3.04
C LEU A 143 2.23 20.51 1.59
N ASN A 144 3.17 21.39 1.23
CA ASN A 144 3.79 21.41 -0.09
C ASN A 144 4.62 20.13 -0.33
N CYS A 145 5.39 19.69 0.67
CA CYS A 145 6.13 18.43 0.59
C CYS A 145 5.21 17.22 0.38
N ILE A 146 4.07 17.16 1.08
CA ILE A 146 3.04 16.12 0.86
C ILE A 146 2.52 16.20 -0.57
N GLY A 147 2.24 17.40 -1.08
CA GLY A 147 1.77 17.61 -2.46
C GLY A 147 2.75 17.11 -3.51
N VAL A 148 4.05 17.44 -3.37
CA VAL A 148 5.11 17.00 -4.27
C VAL A 148 5.28 15.47 -4.23
N LEU A 149 5.29 14.88 -3.04
CA LEU A 149 5.38 13.42 -2.88
C LEU A 149 4.16 12.71 -3.47
N LEU A 150 2.96 13.25 -3.26
CA LEU A 150 1.74 12.75 -3.89
C LEU A 150 1.86 12.74 -5.41
N LEU A 151 2.19 13.89 -6.00
CA LEU A 151 2.28 14.04 -7.46
C LEU A 151 3.32 13.09 -8.07
N THR A 152 4.52 13.05 -7.51
CA THR A 152 5.61 12.17 -7.97
C THR A 152 5.21 10.69 -7.86
N SER A 153 4.54 10.32 -6.78
CA SER A 153 4.10 8.94 -6.55
C SER A 153 2.98 8.49 -7.50
N VAL A 154 2.08 9.39 -7.90
CA VAL A 154 1.05 9.13 -8.93
C VAL A 154 1.68 8.92 -10.30
N ILE A 155 2.65 9.75 -10.68
CA ILE A 155 3.36 9.64 -11.96
C ILE A 155 4.11 8.30 -12.03
N LEU A 156 4.97 8.01 -11.05
CA LEU A 156 5.73 6.76 -10.99
C LEU A 156 4.81 5.53 -10.95
N GLY A 157 3.66 5.67 -10.31
CA GLY A 157 2.65 4.62 -10.26
C GLY A 157 2.05 4.26 -11.63
N LYS A 158 1.88 5.23 -12.53
CA LYS A 158 1.44 4.98 -13.92
C LYS A 158 2.54 4.37 -14.77
N TRP A 159 3.80 4.75 -14.53
CA TRP A 159 4.95 4.16 -15.21
C TRP A 159 5.10 2.67 -14.90
N GLY A 160 4.85 2.24 -13.66
CA GLY A 160 4.84 0.81 -13.31
C GLY A 160 3.83 -0.02 -14.10
N TYR A 161 2.63 0.52 -14.31
CA TYR A 161 1.59 -0.11 -15.13
C TYR A 161 2.03 -0.26 -16.60
N PHE A 162 2.71 0.75 -17.14
CA PHE A 162 3.29 0.69 -18.48
C PHE A 162 4.34 -0.42 -18.62
N TYR A 163 5.24 -0.60 -17.63
CA TYR A 163 6.19 -1.72 -17.62
C TYR A 163 5.51 -3.09 -17.59
N ARG A 164 4.38 -3.23 -16.88
CA ARG A 164 3.58 -4.47 -16.89
C ARG A 164 2.99 -4.76 -18.27
N SER A 165 2.46 -3.72 -18.93
CA SER A 165 1.88 -3.82 -20.28
C SER A 165 2.88 -4.28 -21.34
N LEU A 166 4.17 -4.02 -21.14
CA LEU A 166 5.23 -4.36 -22.10
C LEU A 166 5.79 -5.79 -21.97
N GLY A 167 5.54 -6.51 -20.85
CA GLY A 167 6.37 -7.67 -20.52
C GLY A 167 5.69 -8.96 -20.07
N VAL A 168 4.44 -8.96 -19.59
CA VAL A 168 3.90 -10.13 -18.84
C VAL A 168 2.40 -10.40 -19.07
N THR A 169 1.87 -10.11 -20.26
CA THR A 169 0.41 -10.07 -20.46
C THR A 169 -0.29 -11.41 -20.76
N SER A 170 0.40 -12.53 -20.99
CA SER A 170 -0.30 -13.74 -21.49
C SER A 170 -0.55 -14.89 -20.52
N LEU A 171 0.04 -14.96 -19.32
CA LEU A 171 -0.06 -16.18 -18.48
C LEU A 171 -0.79 -16.04 -17.13
N LEU A 172 -1.06 -14.82 -16.64
CA LEU A 172 -1.56 -14.61 -15.27
C LEU A 172 -3.04 -14.17 -15.18
N GLY A 173 -3.69 -13.86 -16.30
CA GLY A 173 -5.06 -13.29 -16.31
C GLY A 173 -6.18 -14.23 -15.82
N PHE A 174 -5.92 -15.54 -15.68
CA PHE A 174 -6.92 -16.49 -15.20
C PHE A 174 -6.96 -16.62 -13.67
N LEU A 175 -5.94 -16.14 -12.95
CA LEU A 175 -5.91 -16.21 -11.50
C LEU A 175 -6.66 -15.04 -10.83
N ASP A 176 -6.83 -13.90 -11.50
CA ASP A 176 -7.23 -12.60 -10.93
C ASP A 176 -8.54 -12.57 -10.11
N SER A 177 -9.55 -13.38 -10.44
CA SER A 177 -10.87 -13.30 -9.79
C SER A 177 -10.89 -13.89 -8.37
N SER A 178 -10.18 -15.00 -8.13
CA SER A 178 -10.13 -15.67 -6.82
C SER A 178 -9.40 -14.84 -5.74
N TRP A 179 -8.49 -13.96 -6.16
CA TRP A 179 -7.68 -13.12 -5.27
C TRP A 179 -8.46 -11.94 -4.75
N ILE A 180 -9.24 -11.31 -5.63
CA ILE A 180 -10.10 -10.20 -5.25
C ILE A 180 -11.07 -10.66 -4.16
N VAL A 181 -11.62 -11.88 -4.27
CA VAL A 181 -12.50 -12.46 -3.25
C VAL A 181 -11.79 -12.69 -1.91
N LEU A 182 -10.59 -13.27 -1.91
CA LEU A 182 -9.79 -13.50 -0.69
C LEU A 182 -9.29 -12.20 -0.05
N PHE A 183 -8.98 -11.21 -0.88
CA PHE A 183 -8.57 -9.89 -0.44
C PHE A 183 -9.74 -9.11 0.17
N LEU A 184 -10.92 -9.15 -0.46
CA LEU A 184 -12.16 -8.57 0.07
C LEU A 184 -12.62 -9.27 1.35
N SER A 185 -12.50 -10.59 1.45
CA SER A 185 -12.84 -11.31 2.68
C SER A 185 -11.93 -10.94 3.85
N GLY A 186 -10.62 -10.76 3.61
CA GLY A 186 -9.69 -10.23 4.60
C GLY A 186 -10.09 -8.83 5.08
N LEU A 187 -10.43 -7.92 4.16
CA LEU A 187 -10.90 -6.58 4.51
C LEU A 187 -12.20 -6.61 5.35
N LEU A 188 -13.11 -7.54 5.07
CA LEU A 188 -14.34 -7.71 5.84
C LEU A 188 -14.07 -8.21 7.27
N VAL A 189 -13.13 -9.13 7.44
CA VAL A 189 -12.71 -9.62 8.77
C VAL A 189 -12.10 -8.47 9.57
N ASP A 190 -11.21 -7.68 8.98
CA ASP A 190 -10.60 -6.53 9.64
C ASP A 190 -11.60 -5.42 9.93
N PHE A 191 -12.58 -5.19 9.05
CA PHE A 191 -13.69 -4.28 9.31
C PHE A 191 -14.49 -4.74 10.53
N TRP A 192 -14.81 -6.04 10.61
CA TRP A 192 -15.58 -6.61 11.72
C TRP A 192 -14.84 -6.53 13.05
N PHE A 193 -13.56 -6.94 13.10
CA PHE A 193 -12.72 -6.81 14.30
C PHE A 193 -12.43 -5.35 14.68
N GLY A 194 -12.27 -4.49 13.68
CA GLY A 194 -12.08 -3.05 13.85
C GLY A 194 -13.31 -2.39 14.46
N TRP A 195 -14.51 -2.72 13.98
CA TRP A 195 -15.78 -2.22 14.50
C TRP A 195 -16.04 -2.74 15.92
N ALA A 196 -15.89 -4.04 16.15
CA ALA A 196 -16.16 -4.69 17.44
C ALA A 196 -15.29 -4.17 18.59
N ASN A 197 -14.04 -3.75 18.32
CA ASN A 197 -13.15 -3.15 19.32
C ASN A 197 -13.24 -1.62 19.42
N THR A 198 -14.17 -1.00 18.69
CA THR A 198 -14.37 0.47 18.73
C THR A 198 -15.65 0.89 19.46
N SER A 199 -16.46 -0.05 19.93
CA SER A 199 -17.67 0.18 20.74
C SER A 199 -17.42 0.22 22.26
N VAL A 200 -16.18 0.47 22.67
CA VAL A 200 -15.82 0.84 24.06
C VAL A 200 -15.17 2.22 24.03
#